data_AF-A0A9D7G3Y5-F1
#
_entry.id   AF-A0A9D7G3Y5-F1
#
_cell.length_a   1.000
_cell.length_b   1.000
_cell.length_c   1.000
_cell.angle_alpha   90.00
_cell.angle_beta   90.00
_cell.angle_gamma   90.00
#
_symmetry.space_group_name_H-M   'P 1'
#
loop_
_entity.id
_entity.type
_entity.pdbx_description
1 polymer ?
#
loop_
_entity_poly.entity_id
_entity_poly.type
_entity_poly.pdbx_seq_one_letter_code
_entity_poly.pdbx_strand_id
1 'polypeptide(L)'
;MTVVVRSNDTDPEGDTLTVTAVTNGANGSVTIDATSGNPVYTPNLNFVGTDTFTYTISDGNSGTDTATVSVTVGPNANDAPDAINDIASTTETPP
;
A
#
# COMPACT_ATOMS: atom_id res chain seq x y z
N MET A 1 0.24 -3.58 -2.76
CA MET A 1 -0.66 -4.68 -2.37
C MET A 1 -2.09 -4.28 -2.70
N THR A 2 -2.81 -5.09 -3.48
CA THR A 2 -4.24 -4.87 -3.73
C THR A 2 -5.06 -5.33 -2.52
N VAL A 3 -6.00 -4.51 -2.07
CA VAL A 3 -6.90 -4.81 -0.95
C VAL A 3 -8.32 -4.90 -1.48
N VAL A 4 -8.93 -6.07 -1.44
CA VAL A 4 -10.34 -6.27 -1.84
C VAL A 4 -11.23 -5.91 -0.66
N VAL A 5 -11.78 -4.70 -0.67
CA VAL A 5 -12.53 -4.14 0.47
C VAL A 5 -14.04 -4.40 0.40
N ARG A 6 -14.60 -4.59 -0.80
CA ARG A 6 -16.05 -4.65 -1.00
C ARG A 6 -16.70 -5.99 -0.66
N SER A 7 -15.90 -7.03 -0.37
CA SER A 7 -16.43 -8.40 -0.20
C SER A 7 -17.33 -8.58 1.03
N ASN A 8 -17.16 -7.72 2.03
CA ASN A 8 -17.92 -7.72 3.29
C ASN A 8 -18.93 -6.56 3.36
N ASP A 9 -19.08 -5.79 2.28
CA ASP A 9 -19.99 -4.66 2.22
C ASP A 9 -21.26 -5.09 1.50
N THR A 10 -22.40 -4.56 1.94
CA THR A 10 -23.71 -4.87 1.38
C THR A 10 -24.54 -3.61 1.22
N ASP A 11 -25.30 -3.55 0.15
CA ASP A 11 -26.33 -2.55 -0.06
C ASP A 11 -27.73 -3.17 0.22
N PRO A 12 -28.61 -2.54 1.01
CA PRO A 12 -29.92 -3.09 1.33
C PRO A 12 -30.84 -3.28 0.12
N GLU A 13 -30.69 -2.44 -0.90
CA GLU A 13 -31.43 -2.49 -2.16
C GLU A 13 -30.77 -3.43 -3.19
N GLY A 14 -29.55 -3.90 -2.90
CA GLY A 14 -28.78 -4.80 -3.75
C GLY A 14 -28.02 -4.08 -4.86
N ASP A 15 -27.81 -2.76 -4.74
CA ASP A 15 -27.07 -1.97 -5.70
C ASP A 15 -25.57 -2.35 -5.72
N THR A 16 -24.94 -2.12 -6.86
CA THR A 16 -23.51 -2.42 -7.02
C THR A 16 -22.67 -1.37 -6.33
N LEU A 17 -21.91 -1.79 -5.32
CA LEU A 17 -21.01 -0.92 -4.58
C LEU A 17 -19.68 -0.69 -5.33
N THR A 18 -19.27 0.58 -5.40
CA THR A 18 -18.01 1.03 -6.01
C THR A 18 -17.19 1.86 -5.04
N VAL A 19 -15.86 1.70 -5.02
CA VAL A 19 -14.99 2.56 -4.20
C VAL A 19 -14.78 3.88 -4.93
N THR A 20 -15.10 4.99 -4.27
CA THR A 20 -15.05 6.34 -4.86
C THR A 20 -13.94 7.21 -4.26
N ALA A 21 -13.51 6.93 -3.04
CA ALA A 21 -12.44 7.65 -2.38
C ALA A 21 -11.61 6.75 -1.46
N VAL A 22 -10.36 7.15 -1.24
CA VAL A 22 -9.42 6.53 -0.29
C VAL A 22 -8.62 7.62 0.42
N THR A 23 -8.20 7.34 1.65
CA THR A 23 -7.17 8.14 2.34
C THR A 23 -5.84 7.38 2.33
N ASN A 24 -4.75 8.11 2.59
CA ASN A 24 -3.46 7.48 2.85
C ASN A 24 -3.37 7.05 4.31
N GLY A 25 -2.59 6.00 4.55
CA GLY A 25 -2.15 5.66 5.91
C GLY A 25 -1.04 6.59 6.38
N ALA A 26 -0.68 6.49 7.66
CA ALA A 26 0.43 7.25 8.21
C ALA A 26 1.79 6.74 7.68
N ASN A 27 1.85 5.46 7.28
CA ASN A 27 3.06 4.77 6.88
C ASN A 27 2.98 4.16 5.48
N GLY A 28 2.08 4.65 4.63
CA GLY A 28 1.94 4.23 3.25
C GLY A 28 0.93 5.05 2.47
N SER A 29 0.94 4.88 1.15
CA SER A 29 0.01 5.53 0.24
C SER A 29 -1.03 4.56 -0.30
N VAL A 30 -2.21 5.07 -0.62
CA VAL A 30 -3.32 4.30 -1.20
C VAL A 30 -3.81 4.98 -2.47
N THR A 31 -3.98 4.20 -3.52
CA THR A 31 -4.65 4.62 -4.76
C THR A 31 -5.79 3.67 -5.09
N ILE A 32 -6.72 4.09 -5.95
CA ILE A 32 -7.74 3.20 -6.49
C ILE A 32 -7.23 2.66 -7.83
N ASP A 33 -7.15 1.34 -7.96
CA ASP A 33 -6.79 0.68 -9.21
C ASP A 33 -7.87 0.92 -10.26
N ALA A 34 -7.51 1.48 -11.41
CA ALA A 34 -8.46 1.92 -12.43
C ALA A 34 -9.19 0.76 -13.13
N THR A 35 -8.67 -0.46 -13.08
CA THR A 35 -9.27 -1.62 -13.77
C THR A 35 -10.21 -2.38 -12.85
N SER A 36 -9.77 -2.62 -11.61
CA SER A 36 -10.50 -3.42 -10.63
C SER A 36 -11.36 -2.59 -9.66
N GLY A 37 -11.09 -1.29 -9.53
CA GLY A 37 -11.75 -0.40 -8.58
C GLY A 37 -11.38 -0.66 -7.12
N ASN A 38 -10.35 -1.45 -6.84
CA ASN A 38 -9.92 -1.78 -5.48
C ASN A 38 -8.81 -0.83 -5.01
N PRO A 39 -8.73 -0.54 -3.70
CA PRO A 39 -7.57 0.12 -3.10
C PRO A 39 -6.27 -0.66 -3.32
N VAL A 40 -5.20 0.05 -3.64
CA VAL A 40 -3.83 -0.45 -3.73
C VAL A 40 -2.99 0.28 -2.70
N TYR A 41 -2.57 -0.44 -1.66
CA TYR A 41 -1.71 0.07 -0.60
C TYR A 41 -0.23 -0.16 -0.93
N THR A 42 0.58 0.88 -0.77
CA THR A 42 2.04 0.85 -0.91
C THR A 42 2.67 1.34 0.39
N PRO A 43 3.33 0.49 1.18
CA PRO A 43 3.99 0.93 2.41
C PRO A 43 5.17 1.86 2.09
N ASN A 44 5.49 2.75 3.03
CA ASN A 44 6.71 3.53 3.02
C ASN A 44 7.92 2.59 3.10
N LEU A 45 9.05 3.03 2.53
CA LEU A 45 10.30 2.26 2.56
C LEU A 45 10.67 1.90 4.01
N ASN A 46 11.04 0.64 4.23
CA ASN A 46 11.44 0.07 5.52
C ASN A 46 10.36 0.07 6.62
N PHE A 47 9.10 0.40 6.31
CA PHE A 47 8.03 0.30 7.29
C PHE A 47 7.68 -1.16 7.57
N VAL A 48 7.66 -1.52 8.85
CA VAL A 48 7.20 -2.81 9.37
C VAL A 48 6.27 -2.51 10.52
N GLY A 49 5.06 -3.06 10.47
CA GLY A 49 4.02 -2.80 11.47
C GLY A 49 2.62 -2.72 10.86
N THR A 50 1.68 -2.21 11.66
CA THR A 50 0.30 -2.00 11.23
C THR A 50 0.08 -0.56 10.83
N ASP A 51 -0.58 -0.35 9.70
CA ASP A 51 -1.05 0.94 9.23
C ASP A 51 -2.56 0.87 8.96
N THR A 52 -3.21 2.03 8.93
CA THR A 52 -4.66 2.11 8.72
C THR A 52 -5.01 3.20 7.73
N PHE A 53 -5.97 2.93 6.86
CA PHE A 53 -6.55 3.92 5.96
C PHE A 53 -8.06 3.74 5.89
N THR A 54 -8.76 4.71 5.31
CA THR A 54 -10.20 4.62 5.05
C THR A 54 -10.51 4.58 3.56
N TYR A 55 -11.64 3.95 3.22
CA TYR A 55 -12.22 4.01 1.88
C TYR A 55 -13.70 4.38 1.97
N THR A 56 -14.20 5.01 0.92
CA THR A 56 -15.62 5.34 0.78
C THR A 56 -16.18 4.55 -0.39
N ILE A 57 -17.34 3.92 -0.19
CA ILE A 57 -18.13 3.28 -1.22
C ILE A 57 -19.33 4.14 -1.61
N SER A 58 -19.82 3.95 -2.83
CA SER A 58 -21.11 4.46 -3.29
C SER A 58 -21.93 3.38 -4.01
N ASP A 59 -23.24 3.46 -3.83
CA ASP A 59 -24.27 2.68 -4.53
C ASP A 59 -24.61 3.23 -5.94
N GLY A 60 -24.10 4.41 -6.30
CA GLY A 60 -24.44 5.11 -7.55
C GLY A 60 -25.77 5.87 -7.52
N ASN A 61 -26.49 5.83 -6.39
CA ASN A 61 -27.81 6.43 -6.15
C ASN A 61 -27.77 7.49 -5.03
N SER A 62 -26.60 8.07 -4.75
CA SER A 62 -26.29 9.06 -3.70
C SER A 62 -26.07 8.48 -2.30
N GLY A 63 -26.22 7.17 -2.11
CA GLY A 63 -25.77 6.49 -0.91
C GLY A 63 -24.26 6.35 -0.92
N THR A 64 -23.65 6.66 0.23
CA THR A 64 -22.22 6.46 0.46
C THR A 64 -21.97 6.02 1.89
N ASP A 65 -20.98 5.16 2.09
CA ASP A 65 -20.50 4.78 3.42
C ASP A 65 -18.97 4.71 3.46
N THR A 66 -18.38 4.90 4.64
CA THR A 66 -16.92 4.91 4.83
C THR A 66 -16.50 3.90 5.88
N ALA A 67 -15.52 3.07 5.54
CA ALA A 67 -14.96 2.06 6.44
C ALA A 67 -13.44 2.17 6.54
N THR A 68 -12.89 1.56 7.60
CA THR A 68 -11.46 1.54 7.89
C THR A 68 -10.85 0.19 7.54
N VAL A 69 -9.73 0.22 6.84
CA VAL A 69 -8.88 -0.93 6.56
C VAL A 69 -7.68 -0.90 7.49
N SER A 70 -7.36 -2.05 8.09
CA SER A 70 -6.10 -2.28 8.79
C SER A 70 -5.20 -3.17 7.93
N VAL A 71 -3.97 -2.72 7.67
CA VAL A 71 -2.98 -3.42 6.87
C VAL A 71 -1.76 -3.71 7.73
N THR A 72 -1.32 -4.97 7.74
CA THR A 72 -0.11 -5.38 8.46
C THR A 72 1.01 -5.64 7.45
N VAL A 73 2.11 -4.92 7.61
CA VAL A 73 3.31 -5.00 6.78
C VAL A 73 4.37 -5.77 7.54
N GLY A 74 4.73 -6.94 7.03
CA GLY A 74 5.82 -7.75 7.58
C GLY A 74 7.19 -7.24 7.13
N PRO A 75 8.28 -7.69 7.79
CA PRO A 75 9.63 -7.39 7.34
C PRO A 75 9.84 -7.90 5.90
N ASN A 76 10.48 -7.09 5.06
CA ASN A 76 10.90 -7.53 3.74
C ASN A 76 11.94 -8.66 3.91
N ALA A 77 11.81 -9.72 3.12
CA ALA A 77 12.74 -10.85 3.17
C ALA A 77 14.08 -10.57 2.44
N ASN A 78 14.22 -9.43 1.76
CA ASN A 78 15.38 -9.13 0.93
C ASN A 78 15.65 -7.62 0.89
N ASP A 79 16.42 -7.13 1.86
CA ASP A 79 17.03 -5.80 1.80
C ASP A 79 18.19 -5.80 0.80
N ALA A 80 18.44 -4.66 0.14
CA ALA A 80 19.54 -4.53 -0.82
C ALA A 80 20.91 -4.57 -0.12
N PRO A 81 21.96 -5.14 -0.76
CA PRO A 81 23.31 -5.04 -0.22
C PRO A 81 23.78 -3.57 -0.20
N ASP A 82 24.30 -3.13 0.95
CA ASP A 82 24.94 -1.82 1.11
C ASP A 82 26.46 -1.97 0.92
N ALA A 83 27.01 -1.32 -0.11
CA ALA A 83 28.43 -1.38 -0.43
C ALA A 83 29.13 -0.14 0.13
N ILE A 84 30.16 -0.37 0.95
CA ILE A 84 31.01 0.67 1.53
C ILE A 84 32.29 0.81 0.70
N ASN A 85 32.84 2.04 0.61
CA ASN A 85 34.04 2.32 -0.18
C ASN A 85 35.27 1.56 0.33
N ASP A 86 35.90 0.80 -0.56
CA ASP A 86 37.21 0.17 -0.32
C ASP A 86 38.36 1.15 -0.54
N ILE A 87 39.43 1.02 0.25
CA ILE A 87 40.70 1.73 0.04
C ILE A 87 41.79 0.68 -0.17
N ALA A 88 42.47 0.74 -1.31
CA ALA A 88 43.65 -0.08 -1.59
C ALA A 88 44.78 0.81 -2.11
N SER A 89 46.01 0.51 -1.69
CA SER A 89 47.24 1.07 -2.24
C SER A 89 48.17 -0.06 -2.64
N THR A 90 48.97 0.18 -3.67
CA THR A 90 50.04 -0.72 -4.10
C THR A 90 51.32 0.07 -4.19
N THR A 91 52.46 -0.59 -3.99
CA THR A 91 53.79 -0.03 -4.20
C THR A 91 54.34 -0.56 -5.51
N GLU A 92 54.96 0.31 -6.31
CA GLU A 92 55.68 -0.12 -7.50
C GLU A 92 56.85 -1.06 -7.14
N THR A 93 57.18 -1.98 -8.05
CA THR A 93 58.41 -2.77 -7.94
C THR A 93 59.47 -2.12 -8.85
N PRO A 94 60.65 -1.75 -8.35
CA PRO A 94 61.71 -1.17 -9.18
C PRO A 94 62.22 -2.16 -10.25
N PRO A 95 62.80 -1.65 -11.36
CA PRO A 95 63.32 -2.48 -12.46
C PRO A 95 64.49 -3.37 -12.06
#